data_AF-A0A564KNI1-F1
#
_entry.id   AF-A0A564KNI1-F1
#
_cell.length_a   1.000
_cell.length_b   1.000
_cell.length_c   1.000
_cell.angle_alpha   90.00
_cell.angle_beta   90.00
_cell.angle_gamma   90.00
#
_symmetry.space_group_name_H-M   'P 1'
#
loop_
_entity.id
_entity.type
_entity.pdbx_description
1 polymer ?
#
loop_
_entity_poly.entity_id
_entity_poly.type
_entity_poly.pdbx_seq_one_letter_code
_entity_poly.pdbx_strand_id
1 'polypeptide(L)'
;MATSTIDIITLSGNVASSRYAAVAGDVYLYRKDDRQGANYRSGRHTNYGYSGYYLASVYDGEKWRKLQFNDMVAYENRSYEYASESGHVYNYLTRIVNSWYGRRVRYSSERRAFI
;
A
#
# COMPACT_ATOMS: atom_id res chain seq x y z
N MET A 1 12.57 -17.89 -20.31
CA MET A 1 11.79 -16.75 -19.77
C MET A 1 12.78 -15.82 -19.10
N ALA A 2 13.01 -14.63 -19.65
CA ALA A 2 13.85 -13.64 -19.00
C ALA A 2 13.06 -13.06 -17.82
N THR A 3 13.46 -13.38 -16.59
CA THR A 3 12.95 -12.69 -15.41
C THR A 3 13.42 -11.26 -15.51
N SER A 4 12.52 -10.32 -15.79
CA SER A 4 12.77 -8.89 -15.65
C SER A 4 13.17 -8.61 -14.19
N THR A 5 14.48 -8.55 -13.94
CA THR A 5 15.09 -8.19 -12.66
C THR A 5 15.12 -6.67 -12.57
N ILE A 6 13.95 -6.07 -12.36
CA ILE A 6 13.90 -4.65 -12.01
C ILE A 6 14.43 -4.53 -10.58
N ASP A 7 15.69 -4.14 -10.48
CA ASP A 7 16.38 -4.02 -9.20
C ASP A 7 16.02 -2.72 -8.48
N ILE A 8 15.75 -1.64 -9.23
CA ILE A 8 15.48 -0.31 -8.67
C ILE A 8 14.31 0.34 -9.41
N ILE A 9 13.38 0.92 -8.66
CA ILE A 9 12.28 1.75 -9.19
C ILE A 9 12.37 3.14 -8.56
N THR A 10 12.10 4.17 -9.37
CA THR A 10 11.86 5.53 -8.88
C THR A 10 10.37 5.71 -8.65
N LEU A 11 9.97 6.10 -7.44
CA LEU A 11 8.58 6.37 -7.10
C LEU A 11 8.11 7.65 -7.79
N SER A 12 6.95 7.58 -8.43
CA SER A 12 6.36 8.69 -9.17
C SER A 12 5.69 9.72 -8.26
N GLY A 13 5.54 9.40 -6.97
CA GLY A 13 4.74 10.19 -6.04
C GLY A 13 3.24 10.13 -6.33
N ASN A 14 2.77 9.32 -7.28
CA ASN A 14 1.34 9.21 -7.56
C ASN A 14 0.74 8.01 -6.83
N VAL A 15 -0.44 8.22 -6.24
CA VAL A 15 -1.30 7.12 -5.82
C VAL A 15 -2.22 6.73 -6.96
N ALA A 16 -2.11 5.50 -7.44
CA ALA A 16 -3.00 4.97 -8.46
C ALA A 16 -4.42 4.81 -7.89
N SER A 17 -5.41 5.32 -8.63
CA SER A 17 -6.83 5.17 -8.30
C SER A 17 -7.36 3.76 -8.56
N SER A 18 -6.63 2.96 -9.35
CA SER A 18 -7.02 1.62 -9.77
C SER A 18 -5.78 0.74 -10.01
N ARG A 19 -5.93 -0.56 -9.79
CA ARG A 19 -4.90 -1.56 -10.10
C ARG A 19 -4.76 -1.88 -11.60
N TYR A 20 -5.62 -1.32 -12.46
CA TYR A 20 -5.68 -1.68 -13.87
C TYR A 20 -5.01 -0.67 -14.81
N ALA A 21 -4.72 0.53 -14.33
CA ALA A 21 -4.05 1.58 -15.10
C ALA A 21 -3.00 2.25 -14.19
N ALA A 22 -1.72 2.08 -14.55
CA ALA A 22 -0.60 2.63 -13.80
C ALA A 22 0.62 2.83 -14.70
N VAL A 23 1.47 3.76 -14.28
CA VAL A 23 2.81 4.00 -14.84
C VAL A 23 3.86 3.49 -13.85
N ALA A 24 5.04 3.11 -14.36
CA ALA A 24 6.12 2.63 -13.52
C ALA A 24 6.44 3.65 -12.40
N GLY A 25 6.51 3.17 -11.16
CA GLY A 25 6.71 4.00 -9.98
C GLY A 25 5.43 4.46 -9.27
N ASP A 26 4.25 4.26 -9.87
CA ASP A 26 2.98 4.54 -9.19
C ASP A 26 2.77 3.60 -8.01
N VAL A 27 2.15 4.13 -6.96
CA VAL A 27 1.86 3.39 -5.74
C VAL A 27 0.37 3.12 -5.63
N TYR A 28 0.00 1.86 -5.39
CA TYR A 28 -1.38 1.48 -5.10
C TYR A 28 -1.54 1.20 -3.61
N LEU A 29 -2.39 1.99 -2.95
CA LEU A 29 -2.74 1.82 -1.55
C LEU A 29 -3.99 0.94 -1.45
N TYR A 30 -3.94 -0.09 -0.59
CA TYR A 30 -5.07 -0.99 -0.38
C TYR A 30 -5.22 -1.38 1.08
N ARG A 31 -6.49 -1.55 1.48
CA ARG A 31 -6.87 -1.91 2.85
C ARG A 31 -6.62 -3.39 3.10
N LYS A 32 -6.22 -3.70 4.32
CA LYS A 32 -6.20 -5.04 4.89
C LYS A 32 -6.81 -4.96 6.28
N ASP A 33 -7.77 -5.82 6.56
CA ASP A 33 -8.35 -5.89 7.90
C ASP A 33 -7.30 -6.43 8.87
N ASP A 34 -7.31 -5.91 10.09
CA ASP A 34 -6.59 -6.57 11.17
C ASP A 34 -7.38 -7.79 11.66
N ARG A 35 -6.84 -8.51 12.66
CA ARG A 35 -7.46 -9.73 13.18
C ARG A 35 -8.86 -9.46 13.75
N GLN A 36 -9.08 -8.30 14.35
CA GLN A 36 -10.34 -7.90 14.95
C GLN A 36 -11.35 -7.53 13.86
N GLY A 37 -10.95 -6.72 12.88
CA GLY A 37 -11.75 -6.40 11.71
C GLY A 37 -12.15 -7.63 10.88
N ALA A 38 -11.24 -8.60 10.73
CA ALA A 38 -11.53 -9.86 10.04
C ALA A 38 -12.60 -10.69 10.79
N ASN A 39 -12.49 -10.78 12.13
CA ASN A 39 -13.47 -11.48 12.96
C ASN A 39 -14.85 -10.81 12.90
N TYR A 40 -14.92 -9.48 13.02
CA TYR A 40 -16.18 -8.75 12.89
C TYR A 40 -16.82 -8.93 11.52
N ARG A 41 -16.02 -8.96 10.44
CA ARG A 41 -16.54 -9.19 9.08
C ARG A 41 -17.12 -10.57 8.92
N SER A 42 -16.47 -11.59 9.48
CA SER A 42 -16.97 -12.96 9.45
C SER A 42 -18.28 -13.13 10.24
N GLY A 43 -18.45 -12.37 11.33
CA GLY A 43 -19.63 -12.40 12.19
C GLY A 43 -20.83 -11.58 11.70
N ARG A 44 -20.74 -10.89 10.54
CA ARG A 44 -21.79 -9.98 10.02
C ARG A 44 -22.21 -8.85 10.98
N HIS A 45 -21.34 -8.47 11.92
CA HIS A 45 -21.58 -7.31 12.77
C HIS A 45 -21.12 -6.05 12.04
N THR A 46 -22.06 -5.36 11.40
CA THR A 46 -21.81 -4.29 10.43
C THR A 46 -21.74 -2.88 11.02
N ASN A 47 -22.08 -2.69 12.29
CA ASN A 47 -22.53 -1.38 12.76
C ASN A 47 -21.41 -0.34 13.04
N TYR A 48 -20.14 -0.76 13.13
CA TYR A 48 -19.01 0.14 13.43
C TYR A 48 -17.88 0.13 12.38
N GLY A 49 -18.02 -0.70 11.34
CA GLY A 49 -16.96 -0.92 10.36
C GLY A 49 -15.81 -1.80 10.91
N TYR A 50 -14.97 -2.30 10.01
CA TYR A 50 -13.89 -3.23 10.34
C TYR A 50 -12.59 -2.45 10.52
N SER A 51 -11.94 -2.56 11.68
CA SER A 51 -10.59 -2.04 11.91
C SER A 51 -9.60 -2.66 10.93
N GLY A 52 -8.54 -1.92 10.61
CA GLY A 52 -7.57 -2.39 9.63
C GLY A 52 -6.44 -1.41 9.40
N TYR A 53 -5.69 -1.67 8.34
CA TYR A 53 -4.56 -0.85 7.96
C TYR A 53 -4.33 -0.87 6.45
N TYR A 54 -3.57 0.12 5.98
CA TYR A 54 -3.16 0.19 4.60
C TYR A 54 -1.81 -0.50 4.37
N LEU A 55 -1.74 -1.14 3.21
CA LEU A 55 -0.54 -1.65 2.57
C LEU A 55 -0.35 -0.93 1.23
N ALA A 56 0.83 -1.07 0.67
CA ALA A 56 1.17 -0.46 -0.61
C ALA A 56 1.85 -1.47 -1.55
N SER A 57 1.58 -1.29 -2.83
CA SER A 57 2.31 -1.91 -3.93
C SER A 57 2.83 -0.82 -4.86
N VAL A 58 3.96 -1.06 -5.51
CA VAL A 58 4.49 -0.20 -6.58
C VAL A 58 4.35 -0.92 -7.91
N TYR A 59 4.00 -0.18 -8.97
CA TYR A 59 3.98 -0.73 -10.33
C TYR A 59 5.40 -0.72 -10.90
N ASP A 60 5.91 -1.90 -11.28
CA ASP A 60 7.26 -2.04 -11.83
C ASP A 60 7.35 -1.73 -13.34
N GLY A 61 6.22 -1.44 -13.99
CA GLY A 61 6.13 -1.30 -15.45
C GLY A 61 5.55 -2.53 -16.14
N GLU A 62 5.49 -3.67 -15.44
CA GLU A 62 4.83 -4.89 -15.92
C GLU A 62 3.68 -5.29 -14.99
N LYS A 63 3.90 -5.28 -13.67
CA LYS A 63 2.94 -5.70 -12.65
C LYS A 63 3.13 -4.98 -11.33
N TRP A 64 2.12 -5.13 -10.47
CA TRP A 64 2.18 -4.66 -9.09
C TRP A 64 3.09 -5.55 -8.26
N ARG A 65 4.02 -4.92 -7.55
CA ARG A 65 4.95 -5.56 -6.64
C ARG A 65 4.77 -4.99 -5.25
N LYS A 66 4.93 -5.83 -4.24
CA LYS A 66 4.83 -5.41 -2.85
C LYS A 66 5.86 -4.29 -2.58
N LEU A 67 5.41 -3.20 -1.99
CA LEU A 67 6.26 -2.19 -1.39
C LEU A 67 6.31 -2.46 0.12
N GLN A 68 7.49 -2.41 0.71
CA GLN A 68 7.69 -2.62 2.15
C GLN A 68 7.28 -1.35 2.91
N PHE A 69 5.99 -1.04 2.80
CA PHE A 69 5.37 0.19 3.27
C PHE A 69 5.52 0.39 4.77
N ASN A 70 5.61 -0.69 5.53
CA ASN A 70 5.83 -0.68 6.98
C ASN A 70 7.23 -0.18 7.39
N ASP A 71 8.21 -0.24 6.49
CA ASP A 71 9.54 0.34 6.74
C ASP A 71 9.54 1.84 6.42
N MET A 72 8.54 2.32 5.67
CA MET A 72 8.42 3.71 5.22
C MET A 72 7.39 4.51 6.03
N VAL A 73 6.36 3.84 6.57
CA VAL A 73 5.26 4.42 7.34
C VAL A 73 4.94 3.51 8.52
N ALA A 74 5.05 4.07 9.72
CA ALA A 74 4.76 3.39 10.98
C ALA A 74 3.31 2.88 11.02
N TYR A 75 3.06 1.81 11.77
CA TYR A 75 1.76 1.12 11.77
C TYR A 75 0.61 2.03 12.18
N GLU A 76 0.83 2.85 13.21
CA GLU A 76 -0.15 3.74 13.82
C GLU A 76 -0.67 4.78 12.82
N ASN A 77 0.20 5.21 11.91
CA ASN A 77 -0.09 6.19 10.87
C ASN A 77 -0.81 5.62 9.64
N ARG A 78 -0.89 4.29 9.54
CA ARG A 78 -1.54 3.59 8.42
C ARG A 78 -2.66 2.65 8.88
N SER A 79 -2.92 2.56 10.18
CA SER A 79 -4.03 1.82 10.78
C SER A 79 -5.21 2.72 11.08
N TYR A 80 -6.40 2.13 11.19
CA TYR A 80 -7.62 2.78 11.64
C TYR A 80 -8.43 1.80 12.47
N GLU A 81 -9.13 2.32 13.48
CA GLU A 81 -9.96 1.51 14.37
C GLU A 81 -11.38 1.38 13.79
N TYR A 82 -11.88 2.43 13.16
CA TYR A 82 -13.23 2.48 12.60
C TYR A 82 -13.20 2.64 11.07
N ALA A 83 -14.13 2.00 10.35
CA ALA A 83 -14.15 2.12 8.88
C ALA A 83 -14.39 3.56 8.40
N SER A 84 -15.08 4.38 9.20
CA SER A 84 -15.27 5.82 8.95
C SER A 84 -13.95 6.59 8.91
N GLU A 85 -12.94 6.17 9.67
CA GLU A 85 -11.61 6.79 9.70
C GLU A 85 -10.77 6.41 8.48
N SER A 86 -11.08 5.30 7.81
CA SER A 86 -10.26 4.77 6.71
C SER A 86 -10.04 5.78 5.59
N GLY A 87 -11.03 6.62 5.27
CA GLY A 87 -10.89 7.69 4.28
C GLY A 87 -9.90 8.78 4.71
N HIS A 88 -9.90 9.15 5.98
CA HIS A 88 -8.95 10.12 6.53
C HIS A 88 -7.51 9.58 6.49
N VAL A 89 -7.33 8.31 6.90
CA VAL A 89 -6.04 7.63 6.80
C VAL A 89 -5.58 7.54 5.35
N TYR A 90 -6.46 7.17 4.41
CA TYR A 90 -6.12 7.13 2.99
C TYR A 90 -5.61 8.48 2.48
N ASN A 91 -6.33 9.58 2.76
CA ASN A 91 -5.93 10.91 2.33
C ASN A 91 -4.59 11.35 2.93
N TYR A 92 -4.34 11.01 4.20
CA TYR A 92 -3.04 11.24 4.83
C TYR A 92 -1.93 10.46 4.11
N LEU A 93 -2.14 9.17 3.87
CA LEU A 93 -1.16 8.32 3.18
C LEU A 93 -0.91 8.76 1.74
N THR A 94 -1.92 9.27 1.03
CA THR A 94 -1.72 9.87 -0.29
C THR A 94 -0.75 11.05 -0.24
N ARG A 95 -0.87 11.93 0.77
CA ARG A 95 0.09 13.04 0.93
C ARG A 95 1.50 12.54 1.22
N ILE A 96 1.63 11.50 2.03
CA ILE A 96 2.93 10.85 2.32
C ILE A 96 3.52 10.26 1.04
N VAL A 97 2.74 9.51 0.25
CA VAL A 97 3.21 8.96 -1.03
C VAL A 97 3.61 10.07 -2.00
N ASN A 98 2.86 11.17 -2.09
CA ASN A 98 3.20 12.31 -2.93
C ASN A 98 4.58 12.91 -2.56
N SER A 99 4.95 12.89 -1.28
CA SER A 99 6.28 13.34 -0.84
C SER A 99 7.43 12.42 -1.29
N TRP A 100 7.14 11.22 -1.79
CA TRP A 100 8.15 10.27 -2.25
C TRP A 100 8.53 10.44 -3.71
N TYR A 101 8.05 11.49 -4.39
CA TYR A 101 8.47 11.81 -5.75
C TYR A 101 10.00 11.77 -5.89
N GLY A 102 10.50 10.95 -6.83
CA GLY A 102 11.93 10.81 -7.08
C GLY A 102 12.68 9.89 -6.10
N ARG A 103 12.03 9.36 -5.06
CA ARG A 103 12.64 8.38 -4.15
C ARG A 103 12.88 7.07 -4.88
N ARG A 104 14.07 6.51 -4.72
CA ARG A 104 14.45 5.22 -5.32
C ARG A 104 14.29 4.11 -4.30
N VAL A 105 13.61 3.03 -4.68
CA VAL A 105 13.42 1.82 -3.86
C VAL A 105 14.07 0.63 -4.58
N ARG A 106 14.66 -0.28 -3.81
CA ARG A 106 15.36 -1.45 -4.34
C ARG A 106 14.58 -2.73 -4.07
N TYR A 107 14.51 -3.62 -5.06
CA TYR A 107 13.90 -4.92 -4.85
C TYR A 107 14.78 -5.78 -3.94
N SER A 108 14.19 -6.27 -2.84
CA SER A 108 14.78 -7.29 -1.98
C SER A 108 14.21 -8.65 -2.36
N SER A 109 15.06 -9.56 -2.83
CA SER A 109 14.70 -10.94 -3.11
C SER A 109 14.30 -11.70 -1.84
N GLU A 110 14.97 -11.43 -0.73
CA GLU A 110 14.69 -12.01 0.59
C GLU A 110 13.28 -11.66 1.07
N ARG A 111 12.90 -10.38 1.01
CA ARG A 111 11.58 -9.91 1.47
C ARG A 111 10.50 -9.97 0.39
N ARG A 112 10.91 -10.26 -0.85
CA ARG A 112 10.06 -10.26 -2.06
C ARG A 112 9.28 -8.95 -2.21
N ALA A 113 9.94 -7.83 -1.94
CA ALA A 113 9.34 -6.50 -1.90
C ALA A 113 10.37 -5.42 -2.26
N PHE A 114 9.89 -4.27 -2.73
CA PHE A 114 10.70 -3.06 -2.83
C PHE A 114 10.86 -2.40 -1.45
N ILE A 115 12.09 -2.00 -1.11
CA ILE A 115 12.47 -1.35 0.17
C ILE A 115 13.16 -0.01 -0.08
#